data_AF-A0A966U6D5-F1
#
_entry.id   AF-A0A966U6D5-F1
#
_cell.length_a   1.000
_cell.length_b   1.000
_cell.length_c   1.000
_cell.angle_alpha   90.00
_cell.angle_beta   90.00
_cell.angle_gamma   90.00
#
_symmetry.space_group_name_H-M   'P 1'
#
loop_
_entity.id
_entity.type
_entity.pdbx_description
1 polymer ?
#
loop_
_entity_poly.entity_id
_entity_poly.type
_entity_poly.pdbx_seq_one_letter_code
_entity_poly.pdbx_strand_id
1 'polypeptide(L)' 'MILSDRSIREALAAGRIVVDPLDESCLQPSSIDVKVS' A
#
# COMPACT_ATOMS: atom_id res chain seq x y z
N MET A 1 13.34 -2.55 8.56
CA MET A 1 12.83 -1.19 8.24
C MET A 1 11.40 -1.35 7.79
N ILE A 2 10.48 -0.50 8.26
CA ILE A 2 9.05 -0.51 7.87
C ILE A 2 8.84 0.62 6.86
N LEU A 3 8.03 0.40 5.82
CA LEU A 3 7.70 1.44 4.84
C LEU A 3 6.67 2.41 5.42
N SER A 4 6.89 3.71 5.25
CA SER A 4 5.86 4.73 5.52
C SER A 4 4.82 4.75 4.40
N ASP A 5 3.66 5.37 4.63
CA ASP A 5 2.62 5.61 3.63
C ASP A 5 3.19 6.23 2.34
N ARG A 6 4.08 7.22 2.47
CA ARG A 6 4.76 7.84 1.33
C ARG A 6 5.58 6.81 0.54
N SER A 7 6.40 6.03 1.24
CA SER A 7 7.25 5.02 0.58
C SER A 7 6.42 3.88 -0.02
N ILE A 8 5.30 3.52 0.60
CA ILE A 8 4.35 2.55 0.05
C ILE A 8 3.75 3.10 -1.26
N ARG A 9 3.29 4.36 -1.27
CA ARG A 9 2.78 5.03 -2.50
C ARG A 9 3.83 5.09 -3.61
N GLU A 10 5.08 5.43 -3.28
CA GLU A 10 6.19 5.44 -4.24
C GLU A 10 6.49 4.03 -4.80
N ALA A 11 6.37 2.99 -3.98
CA ALA A 11 6.56 1.60 -4.42
C ALA A 11 5.40 1.10 -5.29
N LEU A 12 4.16 1.49 -4.98
CA LEU A 12 2.97 1.23 -5.80
C LEU A 12 3.10 1.94 -7.17
N ALA A 13 3.43 3.22 -7.18
CA ALA A 13 3.61 4.01 -8.40
C ALA A 13 4.77 3.49 -9.28
N ALA A 14 5.84 2.99 -8.65
CA ALA A 14 6.96 2.36 -9.36
C ALA A 14 6.66 0.93 -9.84
N GLY A 15 5.46 0.38 -9.55
CA GLY A 15 5.10 -1.00 -9.89
C GLY A 15 5.93 -2.06 -9.17
N ARG A 16 6.66 -1.69 -8.11
CA ARG A 16 7.45 -2.62 -7.28
C ARG A 16 6.57 -3.43 -6.33
N ILE A 17 5.46 -2.83 -5.92
CA ILE A 17 4.39 -3.47 -5.15
C ILE A 17 3.13 -3.30 -5.99
N VAL A 18 2.38 -4.38 -6.18
CA VAL A 18 1.10 -4.37 -6.90
C VAL A 18 0.03 -4.88 -5.94
N VAL A 19 -1.03 -4.09 -5.77
CA VAL A 19 -2.22 -4.46 -5.02
C VAL A 19 -3.39 -4.25 -5.96
N ASP A 20 -4.15 -5.31 -6.22
CA ASP A 20 -5.29 -5.28 -7.12
C ASP A 20 -6.42 -6.17 -6.54
N PRO A 21 -7.57 -5.60 -6.15
CA PRO A 21 -7.92 -4.18 -6.20
C PRO A 21 -7.22 -3.35 -5.11
N LEU A 22 -6.72 -2.16 -5.46
CA LEU A 22 -6.23 -1.19 -4.48
C LEU A 22 -7.35 -0.24 -4.05
N ASP A 23 -7.67 -0.28 -2.76
CA ASP A 23 -8.52 0.69 -2.08
C ASP A 23 -7.62 1.71 -1.35
N GLU A 24 -7.53 2.95 -1.85
CA GLU A 24 -6.68 3.98 -1.22
C GLU A 24 -7.13 4.37 0.19
N SER A 25 -8.37 4.07 0.58
CA SER A 25 -8.83 4.31 1.96
C SER A 25 -8.20 3.34 2.97
N CYS A 26 -7.67 2.20 2.50
CA CYS A 26 -6.97 1.21 3.31
C CYS A 26 -5.48 1.52 3.51
N LEU A 27 -4.96 2.61 2.93
CA LEU A 27 -3.58 3.07 3.16
C LEU A 27 -3.47 3.74 4.55
N GLN A 28 -2.59 3.19 5.38
CA GLN A 28 -2.27 3.68 6.72
C GLN A 28 -0.84 4.23 6.78
N PRO A 29 -0.42 4.94 7.85
CA PRO A 29 0.89 5.59 7.93
C PRO A 29 2.10 4.67 7.69
N SER A 30 1.93 3.36 7.85
CA SER A 30 2.99 2.37 7.58
C SER A 30 2.47 0.97 7.23
N SER A 31 1.23 0.86 6.74
CA SER A 31 0.60 -0.42 6.36
C SER A 31 -0.49 -0.23 5.30
N ILE A 32 -0.95 -1.34 4.73
CA ILE A 32 -2.17 -1.40 3.91
C ILE A 32 -3.07 -2.46 4.54
N ASP A 33 -4.30 -2.09 4.87
CA ASP A 33 -5.30 -3.05 5.37
C ASP A 33 -5.77 -3.97 4.24
N VAL A 34 -5.91 -5.26 4.54
CA VAL A 34 -6.38 -6.28 3.57
C VAL A 34 -7.71 -6.86 4.04
N LYS A 35 -8.59 -7.14 3.08
CA LYS A 35 -9.91 -7.74 3.32
C LYS A 35 -9.85 -9.22 2.96
N VAL A 36 -10.39 -10.08 3.81
CA VAL A 36 -10.54 -11.53 3.54
C VAL A 36 -11.91 -11.75 2.91
N SER A 37 -11.96 -12.59 1.86
CA SER A 37 -13.21 -13.08 1.25
C SER A 37 -13.62 -14.42 1.84
#